data_AF-A0A5K1E8N6-F1
#
_entry.id   AF-A0A5K1E8N6-F1
#
_cell.length_a   1.000
_cell.length_b   1.000
_cell.length_c   1.000
_cell.angle_alpha   90.00
_cell.angle_beta   90.00
_cell.angle_gamma   90.00
#
_symmetry.space_group_name_H-M   'P 1'
#
loop_
_entity.id
_entity.type
_entity.pdbx_description
1 polymer ?
#
loop_
_entity_poly.entity_id
_entity_poly.type
_entity_poly.pdbx_seq_one_letter_code
_entity_poly.pdbx_strand_id
1 'polypeptide(L)' 'GCQLHAIAQSYGALTAQNRMSLSEDTGFSFVNCRVTGSGVVFLGRAWGNFSRVVFAYTYLDNIIVPQGWYNWGDPARE' A
#
# COMPACT_ATOMS: atom_id res chain seq x y z
N GLY A 1 6.67 -10.67 13.22
CA GLY A 1 5.80 -10.31 12.07
C GLY A 1 4.68 -9.42 12.56
N CYS A 2 4.18 -8.55 11.69
CA CYS A 2 3.07 -7.64 11.97
C CYS A 2 1.76 -8.14 11.33
N GLN A 3 0.61 -7.69 11.84
CA GLN A 3 -0.68 -7.92 11.20
C GLN A 3 -1.32 -6.59 10.82
N LEU A 4 -1.62 -6.41 9.53
CA LEU A 4 -2.43 -5.32 9.02
C LEU A 4 -3.82 -5.87 8.73
N HIS A 5 -4.83 -5.39 9.46
CA HIS A 5 -6.21 -5.82 9.30
C HIS A 5 -7.06 -4.68 8.74
N ALA A 6 -7.52 -4.83 7.50
CA ALA A 6 -8.38 -3.84 6.85
C ALA A 6 -9.83 -3.98 7.33
N ILE A 7 -10.43 -2.88 7.77
CA ILE A 7 -11.85 -2.79 8.16
C ILE A 7 -12.67 -2.01 7.13
N ALA A 8 -12.27 -2.08 5.85
CA ALA A 8 -12.94 -1.35 4.79
C ALA A 8 -14.35 -1.93 4.53
N GLN A 9 -15.33 -1.05 4.39
CA GLN A 9 -16.71 -1.43 4.07
C GLN A 9 -16.94 -1.57 2.57
N SER A 10 -16.25 -0.79 1.74
CA SER A 10 -16.34 -0.83 0.28
C SER A 10 -14.96 -0.99 -0.34
N TYR A 11 -14.18 0.10 -0.40
CA TYR A 11 -12.82 0.12 -0.93
C TYR A 11 -11.86 0.91 -0.04
N GLY A 12 -10.56 0.68 -0.18
CA GLY A 12 -9.54 1.41 0.58
C GLY A 12 -8.11 1.15 0.11
N ALA A 13 -7.14 1.76 0.77
CA ALA A 13 -5.73 1.50 0.56
C ALA A 13 -5.04 1.33 1.92
N LEU A 14 -4.17 0.33 2.04
CA LEU A 14 -3.43 0.06 3.29
C LEU A 14 -2.42 1.16 3.61
N THR A 15 -1.84 1.77 2.58
CA THR A 15 -0.76 2.74 2.72
C THR A 15 -1.00 3.99 1.87
N ALA A 16 -0.46 5.11 2.35
CA ALA A 16 -0.47 6.40 1.66
C ALA A 16 0.83 7.16 1.98
N GLN A 17 1.96 6.69 1.44
CA GLN A 17 3.27 7.21 1.81
C GLN A 17 3.58 8.51 1.04
N ASN A 18 4.11 9.53 1.72
CA ASN A 18 4.27 10.90 1.22
C ASN A 18 5.71 11.32 0.93
N ARG A 19 6.51 10.45 0.34
CA ARG A 19 7.85 10.84 -0.12
C ARG A 19 7.75 11.80 -1.30
N MET A 20 8.39 12.95 -1.19
CA MET A 20 8.24 14.09 -2.12
C MET A 20 9.46 14.32 -3.02
N SER A 21 10.58 13.65 -2.76
CA SER A 21 11.80 13.80 -3.56
C SER A 21 12.64 12.52 -3.62
N LEU A 22 13.49 12.38 -4.64
CA LEU A 22 14.45 11.27 -4.74
C LEU A 22 15.50 11.29 -3.62
N SER A 23 15.84 12.47 -3.11
CA SER A 23 16.83 12.66 -2.04
C SER A 23 16.31 12.26 -0.65
N GLU A 24 15.00 12.20 -0.45
CA GLU A 24 14.44 11.70 0.81
C GLU A 24 14.68 10.20 0.93
N ASP A 25 15.37 9.78 2.00
CA ASP A 25 15.53 8.36 2.32
C ASP A 25 14.43 7.86 3.26
N THR A 26 13.18 8.00 2.81
CA THR A 26 11.99 7.58 3.59
C THR A 26 11.19 6.52 2.83
N GLY A 27 10.36 5.76 3.55
CA GLY A 27 9.54 4.70 2.96
C GLY A 27 8.93 3.80 4.03
N PHE A 28 8.01 2.93 3.61
CA PHE A 28 7.48 1.87 4.48
C PHE A 28 7.95 0.50 3.99
N SER A 29 8.33 -0.37 4.94
CA SER A 29 8.71 -1.75 4.65
C SER A 29 7.97 -2.69 5.60
N PHE A 30 7.13 -3.55 5.02
CA PHE A 30 6.39 -4.58 5.74
C PHE A 30 7.02 -5.93 5.42
N VAL A 31 7.82 -6.44 6.35
CA VAL A 31 8.61 -7.67 6.18
C VAL A 31 8.09 -8.75 7.11
N ASN A 32 7.81 -9.94 6.56
CA ASN A 32 7.32 -11.09 7.32
C ASN A 32 6.02 -10.74 8.10
N CYS A 33 5.09 -10.09 7.42
CA CYS A 33 3.80 -9.66 7.97
C CYS A 33 2.63 -10.46 7.37
N ARG A 34 1.41 -10.16 7.85
CA ARG A 34 0.17 -10.70 7.32
C ARG A 34 -0.84 -9.58 7.10
N VAL A 35 -1.39 -9.51 5.89
CA VAL A 35 -2.49 -8.62 5.54
C VAL A 35 -3.77 -9.44 5.47
N THR A 36 -4.80 -9.04 6.20
CA THR A 36 -6.14 -9.64 6.20
C THR A 36 -7.21 -8.55 6.28
N GLY A 37 -8.50 -8.90 6.21
CA GLY A 37 -9.57 -7.92 6.44
C GLY A 37 -10.80 -8.12 5.58
N SER A 38 -11.51 -7.03 5.36
CA SER A 38 -12.72 -6.94 4.52
C SER A 38 -12.61 -5.81 3.49
N GLY A 39 -13.50 -5.86 2.49
CA GLY A 39 -13.60 -4.87 1.43
C GLY A 39 -12.63 -5.11 0.27
N VAL A 40 -12.57 -4.14 -0.65
CA VAL A 40 -11.72 -4.16 -1.85
C VAL A 40 -10.53 -3.23 -1.64
N VAL A 41 -9.33 -3.77 -1.43
CA VAL A 41 -8.22 -3.00 -0.87
C VAL A 41 -7.03 -2.95 -1.81
N PHE A 42 -6.44 -1.77 -1.98
CA PHE A 42 -5.12 -1.59 -2.59
C PHE A 42 -4.01 -1.73 -1.53
N LEU A 43 -2.85 -2.24 -1.92
CA LEU A 43 -1.62 -2.20 -1.11
C LEU A 43 -1.24 -0.76 -0.74
N GLY A 44 -1.50 0.19 -1.63
CA GLY A 44 -1.28 1.59 -1.35
C GLY A 44 -1.77 2.52 -2.43
N ARG A 45 -1.80 3.80 -2.07
CA ARG A 45 -1.93 4.93 -2.99
C ARG A 45 -0.75 5.87 -2.83
N ALA A 46 -0.24 6.39 -3.94
CA ALA A 46 0.87 7.35 -3.90
C ALA A 46 0.37 8.74 -3.45
N TRP A 47 0.57 9.08 -2.17
CA TRP A 47 0.24 10.43 -1.67
C TRP A 47 1.27 11.45 -2.15
N GLY A 48 2.56 11.12 -2.04
CA GLY A 48 3.67 11.90 -2.59
C GLY A 48 4.17 11.34 -3.92
N ASN A 49 4.76 12.20 -4.75
CA ASN A 49 5.20 11.86 -6.11
C ASN A 49 6.35 10.84 -6.18
N PHE A 50 7.02 10.57 -5.05
CA PHE A 50 8.11 9.59 -4.97
C PHE A 50 7.82 8.51 -3.93
N SER A 51 6.52 8.23 -3.70
CA SER A 51 6.02 7.26 -2.72
C SER A 51 6.77 5.93 -2.81
N ARG A 52 7.18 5.40 -1.65
CA ARG A 52 7.97 4.16 -1.59
C ARG A 52 7.45 3.23 -0.49
N VAL A 53 6.87 2.10 -0.90
CA VAL A 53 6.34 1.08 0.00
C VAL A 53 6.73 -0.31 -0.51
N VAL A 54 7.21 -1.17 0.39
CA VAL A 54 7.58 -2.56 0.07
C VAL A 54 6.83 -3.52 0.99
N PHE A 55 6.22 -4.55 0.40
CA PHE A 55 5.71 -5.73 1.09
C PHE A 55 6.59 -6.92 0.71
N ALA A 56 7.35 -7.46 1.66
CA ALA A 56 8.27 -8.56 1.41
C ALA A 56 7.98 -9.74 2.36
N TYR A 57 8.00 -10.96 1.82
CA TYR A 57 7.69 -12.19 2.58
C TYR A 57 6.38 -12.07 3.38
N THR A 58 5.40 -11.34 2.84
CA THR A 58 4.17 -10.99 3.53
C THR A 58 3.01 -11.72 2.88
N TYR A 59 2.20 -12.40 3.68
CA TYR A 59 0.96 -13.01 3.21
C TYR A 59 -0.06 -11.91 2.90
N LEU A 60 -0.66 -11.97 1.72
CA LEU A 60 -1.71 -11.06 1.27
C LEU A 60 -3.00 -11.85 1.07
N ASP A 61 -4.04 -11.49 1.82
CA ASP A 61 -5.36 -12.11 1.66
C ASP A 61 -6.06 -11.68 0.37
N ASN A 62 -7.11 -12.39 -0.02
CA ASN A 62 -7.82 -12.18 -1.30
C ASN A 62 -8.62 -10.86 -1.39
N ILE A 63 -8.58 -10.02 -0.35
CA ILE A 63 -9.12 -8.67 -0.35
C ILE A 63 -8.28 -7.68 -1.17
N ILE A 64 -7.02 -8.04 -1.46
CA ILE A 64 -6.12 -7.20 -2.24
C ILE A 64 -6.47 -7.31 -3.72
N VAL A 65 -6.74 -6.16 -4.35
CA VAL A 65 -7.07 -6.13 -5.77
C VAL A 65 -5.88 -6.58 -6.63
N PRO A 66 -6.11 -7.27 -7.77
CA PRO A 66 -5.04 -7.73 -8.65
C PRO A 66 -4.10 -6.62 -9.15
N GLN A 67 -4.61 -5.41 -9.33
CA GLN A 67 -3.83 -4.22 -9.72
C GLN A 67 -2.78 -3.86 -8.65
N GLY A 68 -3.01 -4.23 -7.38
CA GLY A 68 -2.13 -3.98 -6.26
C GLY A 68 -2.13 -2.54 -5.78
N TRP A 69 -1.91 -1.57 -6.66
CA TRP A 69 -1.66 -0.16 -6.33
C TRP A 69 -2.62 0.77 -7.07
N TYR A 70 -2.80 1.97 -6.51
CA TYR A 70 -3.60 3.03 -7.13
C TYR A 70 -2.81 4.34 -7.21
N ASN A 71 -2.59 4.84 -8.41
CA ASN A 71 -1.84 6.08 -8.69
C ASN A 71 -2.61 7.37 -8.32
N TRP A 72 -3.77 7.25 -7.66
CA TRP A 72 -4.62 8.37 -7.26
C TRP A 72 -5.11 9.25 -8.43
N GLY A 73 -5.18 8.67 -9.64
CA GLY A 73 -5.61 9.38 -10.85
C GLY A 73 -4.53 10.24 -11.50
N ASP A 74 -3.28 10.16 -11.01
CA ASP A 74 -2.13 10.86 -11.57
C ASP A 74 -1.13 9.86 -12.15
N PRO A 75 -1.04 9.71 -13.49
CA PRO A 75 -0.10 8.80 -14.13
C PRO A 75 1.38 9.08 -13.81
N ALA A 76 1.72 10.29 -13.34
CA ALA A 76 3.09 10.59 -12.91
C ALA A 76 3.46 9.91 -11.58
N ARG A 77 2.50 9.27 -10.91
CA ARG A 77 2.64 8.57 -9.62
C ARG A 77 2.41 7.07 -9.72
N GLU A 78 2.38 6.54 -10.94
CA GLU A 78 2.34 5.10 -11.20
C GLU A 78 3.66 4.40 -10.81
#